data_AF-A0A1D3RNA0-F1
#
_entry.id   AF-A0A1D3RNA0-F1
#
_cell.length_a   1.000
_cell.length_b   1.000
_cell.length_c   1.000
_cell.angle_alpha   90.00
_cell.angle_beta   90.00
_cell.angle_gamma   90.00
#
_symmetry.space_group_name_H-M   'P 1'
#
loop_
_entity.id
_entity.type
_entity.pdbx_description
1 polymer ?
#
loop_
_entity_poly.entity_id
_entity_poly.type
_entity_poly.pdbx_seq_one_letter_code
_entity_poly.pdbx_strand_id
1 'polypeptide(L)'
;MSNDMMEVVARTKRFINRDFSLGEYDRGWTKLERYLFIEVYEVIKDFYIATSDKNIISYSSDLMRLKIPTSNLNPKFFSRKNMGRDLYDAAKRLSKKQINTVSVGEGGQVGFSFKNIFSEIVYAPENDKENIYVEITSQIYEEMVPIESYCILDLKLISDFNSGNTVRLYEIFKSYAFRKKITLSFTSLRKKLGFFEEGSYEEWKHFNAQVLKPAVKEINNKDDKNKELFRDIEVFYEKKRGSQDINFTIVKVDPIVKTISSK
;
A
#
# COMPACT_ATOMS: atom_id res chain seq x y z
N MET A 1 -28.67 -33.67 -9.29
CA MET A 1 -27.60 -33.26 -8.37
C MET A 1 -27.10 -31.91 -8.85
N SER A 2 -27.57 -30.82 -8.25
CA SER A 2 -27.21 -29.46 -8.65
C SER A 2 -25.82 -29.12 -8.09
N ASN A 3 -24.93 -28.70 -8.98
CA ASN A 3 -23.66 -28.09 -8.62
C ASN A 3 -23.98 -26.66 -8.17
N ASP A 4 -24.18 -26.46 -6.86
CA ASP A 4 -24.23 -25.11 -6.29
C ASP A 4 -22.85 -24.48 -6.47
N MET A 5 -22.70 -23.65 -7.52
CA MET A 5 -21.50 -22.84 -7.71
C MET A 5 -21.47 -21.78 -6.61
N MET A 6 -20.63 -22.02 -5.60
CA MET A 6 -20.06 -20.95 -4.79
C MET A 6 -19.35 -19.97 -5.76
N GLU A 7 -19.95 -18.83 -6.05
CA GLU A 7 -19.22 -17.73 -6.67
C GLU A 7 -18.34 -17.09 -5.58
N VAL A 8 -17.23 -17.77 -5.27
CA VAL A 8 -16.12 -17.14 -4.55
C VAL A 8 -15.59 -16.06 -5.49
N VAL A 9 -16.00 -14.81 -5.29
CA VAL A 9 -15.40 -13.69 -6.03
C VAL A 9 -13.89 -13.78 -5.84
N ALA A 10 -13.18 -14.07 -6.93
CA ALA A 10 -11.74 -14.32 -6.90
C ALA A 10 -11.04 -13.09 -6.28
N ARG A 11 -10.50 -13.27 -5.08
CA ARG A 11 -9.83 -12.19 -4.33
C ARG A 11 -8.42 -12.06 -4.87
N THR A 12 -8.16 -11.06 -5.71
CA THR A 12 -6.80 -10.77 -6.16
C THR A 12 -5.97 -10.28 -4.98
N LYS A 13 -5.05 -11.13 -4.53
CA LYS A 13 -4.12 -10.82 -3.44
C LYS A 13 -2.82 -10.26 -3.96
N ARG A 14 -2.22 -9.37 -3.17
CA ARG A 14 -0.88 -8.83 -3.36
C ARG A 14 -0.11 -8.99 -2.06
N PHE A 15 1.18 -9.28 -2.19
CA PHE A 15 2.06 -9.49 -1.06
C PHE A 15 3.09 -8.37 -1.06
N ILE A 16 3.20 -7.65 0.04
CA ILE A 16 4.23 -6.63 0.22
C ILE A 16 5.06 -6.99 1.44
N ASN A 17 6.37 -6.83 1.35
CA ASN A 17 7.27 -6.89 2.50
C ASN A 17 6.72 -6.02 3.64
N ARG A 18 6.66 -6.59 4.84
CA ARG A 18 6.07 -5.92 6.00
C ARG A 18 6.80 -4.64 6.38
N ASP A 19 8.13 -4.62 6.33
CA ASP A 19 8.93 -3.45 6.69
C ASP A 19 8.77 -2.34 5.66
N PHE A 20 8.70 -2.69 4.37
CA PHE A 20 8.31 -1.74 3.33
C PHE A 20 6.88 -1.22 3.58
N SER A 21 5.94 -2.12 3.92
CA SER A 21 4.59 -1.74 4.33
C SER A 21 4.55 -0.91 5.62
N LEU A 22 5.56 -0.93 6.47
CA LEU A 22 5.66 -0.12 7.69
C LEU A 22 6.62 1.06 7.54
N GLY A 23 7.15 1.25 6.33
CA GLY A 23 8.12 2.26 5.98
C GLY A 23 7.66 3.68 6.28
N GLU A 24 8.65 4.50 6.59
CA GLU A 24 8.56 5.94 6.84
C GLU A 24 8.85 6.67 5.53
N TYR A 25 7.80 7.11 4.84
CA TYR A 25 7.91 7.73 3.51
C TYR A 25 7.79 9.23 3.60
N ASP A 26 8.66 9.97 2.91
CA ASP A 26 8.70 11.43 2.95
C ASP A 26 7.35 12.15 2.76
N ARG A 27 6.45 11.58 1.95
CA ARG A 27 5.15 12.16 1.61
C ARG A 27 4.01 11.15 1.63
N GLY A 28 2.83 11.62 2.00
CA GLY A 28 1.57 10.87 1.88
C GLY A 28 1.30 10.37 0.45
N TRP A 29 0.66 9.21 0.34
CA TRP A 29 0.42 8.52 -0.94
C TRP A 29 -1.01 8.74 -1.40
N THR A 30 -1.21 9.00 -2.69
CA THR A 30 -2.55 8.91 -3.29
C THR A 30 -2.92 7.44 -3.58
N LYS A 31 -4.20 7.17 -3.84
CA LYS A 31 -4.65 5.80 -4.18
C LYS A 31 -4.01 5.30 -5.48
N LEU A 32 -3.91 6.16 -6.50
CA LEU A 32 -3.34 5.81 -7.80
C LEU A 32 -1.84 5.51 -7.68
N GLU A 33 -1.09 6.35 -6.97
CA GLU A 33 0.32 6.11 -6.64
C GLU A 33 0.50 4.76 -5.96
N ARG A 34 -0.26 4.51 -4.89
CA ARG A 34 -0.10 3.29 -4.11
C ARG A 34 -0.46 2.05 -4.92
N TYR A 35 -1.52 2.10 -5.72
CA TYR A 35 -1.88 0.99 -6.60
C TYR A 35 -0.79 0.68 -7.62
N LEU A 36 -0.26 1.69 -8.32
CA LEU A 36 0.81 1.49 -9.30
C LEU A 36 2.07 0.94 -8.63
N PHE A 37 2.44 1.44 -7.45
CA PHE A 37 3.53 0.86 -6.65
C PHE A 37 3.31 -0.62 -6.30
N ILE A 38 2.08 -1.03 -5.96
CA ILE A 38 1.76 -2.43 -5.66
C ILE A 38 1.97 -3.32 -6.89
N GLU A 39 1.60 -2.85 -8.08
CA GLU A 39 1.83 -3.61 -9.31
C GLU A 39 3.32 -3.69 -9.67
N VAL A 40 4.10 -2.63 -9.41
CA VAL A 40 5.57 -2.69 -9.51
C VAL A 40 6.14 -3.74 -8.55
N TYR A 41 5.71 -3.69 -7.29
CA TYR A 41 6.18 -4.61 -6.24
C TYR A 41 5.91 -6.06 -6.64
N GLU A 42 4.72 -6.36 -7.18
CA GLU A 42 4.35 -7.71 -7.58
C GLU A 42 5.28 -8.28 -8.66
N VAL A 43 5.65 -7.46 -9.66
CA VAL A 43 6.59 -7.88 -10.72
C VAL A 43 7.97 -8.22 -10.13
N ILE A 44 8.50 -7.37 -9.25
CA ILE A 44 9.79 -7.61 -8.59
C ILE A 44 9.72 -8.88 -7.73
N LYS A 45 8.66 -9.01 -6.94
CA LYS A 45 8.44 -10.17 -6.07
C LYS A 45 8.41 -11.45 -6.91
N ASP A 46 7.61 -11.50 -7.97
CA ASP A 46 7.46 -12.67 -8.85
C ASP A 46 8.78 -13.07 -9.52
N PHE A 47 9.63 -12.11 -9.86
CA PHE A 47 10.99 -12.37 -10.35
C PHE A 47 11.86 -13.03 -9.29
N TYR A 48 11.91 -12.46 -8.07
CA TYR A 48 12.77 -12.98 -6.99
C TYR A 48 12.33 -14.34 -6.44
N ILE A 49 11.02 -14.63 -6.39
CA ILE A 49 10.53 -15.96 -5.99
C ILE A 49 10.51 -16.97 -7.16
N ALA A 50 11.17 -16.65 -8.29
CA ALA A 50 11.24 -17.48 -9.49
C ALA A 50 9.88 -17.92 -10.04
N THR A 51 8.83 -17.09 -9.85
CA THR A 51 7.49 -17.34 -10.41
C THR A 51 7.39 -16.86 -11.86
N SER A 52 7.98 -15.70 -12.20
CA SER A 52 7.96 -15.16 -13.55
C SER A 52 8.99 -14.04 -13.72
N ASP A 53 9.73 -14.06 -14.82
CA ASP A 53 10.66 -13.00 -15.27
C ASP A 53 10.14 -12.24 -16.50
N LYS A 54 8.97 -12.60 -17.06
CA LYS A 54 8.38 -12.05 -18.29
C LYS A 54 8.34 -10.52 -18.37
N ASN A 55 8.22 -9.88 -17.22
CA ASN A 55 8.07 -8.42 -17.09
C ASN A 55 9.39 -7.73 -16.70
N ILE A 56 10.48 -8.48 -16.52
CA ILE A 56 11.82 -7.93 -16.33
C ILE A 56 12.45 -7.70 -17.70
N ILE A 57 12.98 -6.49 -17.91
CA ILE A 57 13.65 -6.09 -19.16
C ILE A 57 15.15 -6.23 -19.01
N SER A 58 15.68 -5.76 -17.88
CA SER A 58 17.09 -5.88 -17.54
C SER A 58 17.28 -5.89 -16.02
N TYR A 59 18.31 -6.59 -15.57
CA TYR A 59 18.70 -6.70 -14.17
C TYR A 59 20.23 -6.68 -14.07
N SER A 60 20.77 -5.80 -13.24
CA SER A 60 22.20 -5.67 -12.96
C SER A 60 22.45 -5.53 -11.45
N SER A 61 23.71 -5.33 -11.04
CA SER A 61 24.06 -5.04 -9.65
C SER A 61 23.49 -3.72 -9.11
N ASP A 62 23.13 -2.81 -10.00
CA ASP A 62 22.82 -1.42 -9.64
C ASP A 62 21.35 -1.08 -9.90
N LEU A 63 20.75 -1.68 -10.93
CA LEU A 63 19.47 -1.28 -11.48
C LEU A 63 18.66 -2.48 -11.96
N MET A 64 17.35 -2.40 -11.77
CA MET A 64 16.36 -3.29 -12.36
C MET A 64 15.39 -2.46 -13.20
N ARG A 65 15.22 -2.84 -14.46
CA ARG A 65 14.23 -2.28 -15.37
C ARG A 65 13.14 -3.30 -15.63
N LEU A 66 11.89 -2.87 -15.46
CA LEU A 66 10.71 -3.72 -15.64
C LEU A 66 9.63 -3.00 -16.44
N LYS A 67 8.67 -3.78 -16.93
CA LYS A 67 7.43 -3.29 -17.54
C LYS A 67 6.22 -3.75 -16.77
N ILE A 68 5.18 -2.92 -16.77
CA ILE A 68 3.87 -3.25 -16.21
C ILE A 68 2.86 -3.13 -17.35
N PRO A 69 2.19 -4.23 -17.74
CA PRO A 69 1.12 -4.17 -18.71
C PRO A 69 -0.01 -3.27 -18.24
N THR A 70 -0.44 -2.32 -19.07
CA THR A 70 -1.57 -1.43 -18.77
C THR A 70 -2.88 -2.19 -18.63
N SER A 71 -2.98 -3.38 -19.21
CA SER A 71 -4.09 -4.33 -19.03
C SER A 71 -4.21 -4.88 -17.61
N ASN A 72 -3.13 -4.87 -16.82
CA ASN A 72 -3.15 -5.30 -15.41
C ASN A 72 -3.64 -4.18 -14.46
N LEU A 73 -3.71 -2.94 -14.95
CA LEU A 73 -4.13 -1.81 -14.15
C LEU A 73 -5.64 -1.81 -13.94
N ASN A 74 -6.07 -1.59 -12.70
CA ASN A 74 -7.48 -1.59 -12.37
C ASN A 74 -8.20 -0.40 -13.05
N PRO A 75 -9.24 -0.63 -13.85
CA PRO A 75 -9.91 0.41 -14.61
C PRO A 75 -10.64 1.45 -13.74
N LYS A 76 -10.88 1.16 -12.45
CA LYS A 76 -11.38 2.15 -11.48
C LYS A 76 -10.35 3.25 -11.17
N PHE A 77 -9.06 2.92 -11.27
CA PHE A 77 -7.96 3.84 -11.00
C PHE A 77 -7.35 4.41 -12.28
N PHE A 78 -7.27 3.57 -13.32
CA PHE A 78 -6.65 3.90 -14.60
C PHE A 78 -7.65 3.65 -15.71
N SER A 79 -8.52 4.62 -15.91
CA SER A 79 -9.62 4.47 -16.87
C SER A 79 -9.06 4.40 -18.29
N ARG A 80 -9.58 3.53 -19.16
CA ARG A 80 -9.09 3.45 -20.56
C ARG A 80 -9.16 4.78 -21.30
N LYS A 81 -10.14 5.62 -20.97
CA LYS A 81 -10.33 6.96 -21.55
C LYS A 81 -9.26 7.97 -21.10
N ASN A 82 -8.84 7.90 -19.83
CA ASN A 82 -7.90 8.87 -19.25
C ASN A 82 -6.55 8.24 -18.85
N MET A 83 -6.22 7.05 -19.36
CA MET A 83 -5.04 6.26 -18.97
C MET A 83 -3.76 7.09 -18.93
N GLY A 84 -3.48 7.87 -19.98
CA GLY A 84 -2.28 8.71 -20.04
C GLY A 84 -2.25 9.80 -18.95
N ARG A 85 -3.39 10.41 -18.64
CA ARG A 85 -3.51 11.39 -17.55
C ARG A 85 -3.35 10.72 -16.18
N ASP A 86 -4.08 9.63 -15.95
CA ASP A 86 -4.08 8.90 -14.68
C ASP A 86 -2.67 8.35 -14.37
N LEU A 87 -1.99 7.81 -15.39
CA LEU A 87 -0.59 7.37 -15.30
C LEU A 87 0.37 8.54 -15.08
N TYR A 88 0.21 9.65 -15.81
CA TYR A 88 1.05 10.84 -15.61
C TYR A 88 0.96 11.35 -14.17
N ASP A 89 -0.26 11.49 -13.65
CA ASP A 89 -0.49 11.99 -12.29
C ASP A 89 0.12 11.05 -11.23
N ALA A 90 -0.01 9.73 -11.40
CA ALA A 90 0.59 8.73 -10.52
C ALA A 90 2.11 8.70 -10.63
N ALA A 91 2.66 8.57 -11.84
CA ALA A 91 4.08 8.46 -12.11
C ALA A 91 4.86 9.70 -11.66
N LYS A 92 4.35 10.91 -11.93
CA LYS A 92 4.97 12.18 -11.52
C LYS A 92 5.12 12.31 -10.00
N ARG A 93 4.23 11.68 -9.25
CA ARG A 93 4.26 11.70 -7.78
C ARG A 93 5.10 10.57 -7.22
N LEU A 94 5.03 9.38 -7.83
CA LEU A 94 5.90 8.25 -7.51
C LEU A 94 7.37 8.57 -7.74
N SER A 95 7.71 9.27 -8.83
CA SER A 95 9.10 9.66 -9.15
C SER A 95 9.74 10.60 -8.11
N LYS A 96 8.93 11.13 -7.18
CA LYS A 96 9.39 11.99 -6.08
C LYS A 96 9.42 11.27 -4.74
N LYS A 97 9.02 10.00 -4.68
CA LYS A 97 9.00 9.23 -3.44
C LYS A 97 10.40 8.79 -3.07
N GLN A 98 10.74 9.04 -1.81
CA GLN A 98 12.02 8.64 -1.23
C GLN A 98 11.82 8.04 0.15
N ILE A 99 12.76 7.17 0.52
CA ILE A 99 12.91 6.64 1.87
C ILE A 99 13.94 7.53 2.58
N ASN A 100 13.54 8.07 3.72
CA ASN A 100 14.37 8.99 4.51
C ASN A 100 14.76 8.28 5.79
N THR A 101 16.07 8.21 6.05
CA THR A 101 16.59 7.68 7.32
C THR A 101 17.37 8.76 8.04
N VAL A 102 17.06 8.97 9.31
CA VAL A 102 17.82 9.84 10.21
C VAL A 102 18.31 8.99 11.37
N SER A 103 19.61 9.05 11.63
CA SER A 103 20.27 8.32 12.73
C SER A 103 20.97 9.31 13.64
N VAL A 104 20.98 9.05 14.94
CA VAL A 104 21.76 9.83 15.91
C VAL A 104 22.94 8.96 16.36
N GLY A 105 24.15 9.38 16.01
CA GLY A 105 25.39 8.70 16.39
C GLY A 105 25.83 9.02 17.82
N GLU A 106 26.88 8.34 18.27
CA GLU A 106 27.52 8.63 19.55
C GLU A 106 27.99 10.09 19.60
N GLY A 107 27.70 10.78 20.71
CA GLY A 107 27.97 12.21 20.85
C GLY A 107 26.89 13.15 20.29
N GLY A 108 25.73 12.62 19.88
CA GLY A 108 24.59 13.44 19.44
C GLY A 108 24.70 13.97 18.01
N GLN A 109 25.67 13.48 17.22
CA GLN A 109 25.79 13.81 15.80
C GLN A 109 24.63 13.21 15.00
N VAL A 110 24.06 13.98 14.08
CA VAL A 110 22.93 13.54 13.25
C VAL A 110 23.44 13.09 11.88
N GLY A 111 23.26 11.82 11.57
CA GLY A 111 23.44 11.26 10.23
C GLY A 111 22.11 11.18 9.48
N PHE A 112 22.15 11.29 8.15
CA PHE A 112 20.96 11.20 7.30
C PHE A 112 21.27 10.48 5.97
N SER A 113 20.25 9.83 5.40
CA SER A 113 20.29 9.29 4.04
C SER A 113 18.92 9.41 3.37
N PHE A 114 18.95 9.64 2.06
CA PHE A 114 17.77 9.79 1.21
C PHE A 114 17.90 8.85 0.01
N LYS A 115 16.95 7.95 -0.15
CA LYS A 115 16.95 6.98 -1.26
C LYS A 115 15.69 7.16 -2.10
N ASN A 116 15.84 7.57 -3.37
CA ASN A 116 14.72 7.62 -4.31
C ASN A 116 14.24 6.18 -4.59
N ILE A 117 12.93 5.96 -4.54
CA ILE A 117 12.35 4.63 -4.78
C ILE A 117 12.44 4.26 -6.27
N PHE A 118 12.24 5.24 -7.16
CA PHE A 118 12.22 5.04 -8.60
C PHE A 118 13.26 5.95 -9.27
N SER A 119 14.13 5.37 -10.09
CA SER A 119 15.11 6.11 -10.90
C SER A 119 14.44 6.71 -12.14
N GLU A 120 13.55 5.94 -12.77
CA GLU A 120 12.86 6.34 -14.00
C GLU A 120 11.46 5.70 -14.06
N ILE A 121 10.48 6.46 -14.58
CA ILE A 121 9.15 5.94 -14.93
C ILE A 121 8.77 6.50 -16.31
N VAL A 122 8.52 5.64 -17.29
CA VAL A 122 8.25 6.03 -18.67
C VAL A 122 6.96 5.38 -19.17
N TYR A 123 6.04 6.21 -19.67
CA TYR A 123 4.89 5.78 -20.46
C TYR A 123 4.88 6.57 -21.77
N ALA A 124 5.17 5.90 -22.87
CA ALA A 124 5.31 6.49 -24.20
C ALA A 124 4.32 5.83 -25.18
N PRO A 125 3.03 6.22 -25.16
CA PRO A 125 1.98 5.50 -25.89
C PRO A 125 2.13 5.51 -27.41
N GLU A 126 2.92 6.43 -27.97
CA GLU A 126 3.28 6.45 -29.39
C GLU A 126 4.16 5.26 -29.78
N ASN A 127 5.01 4.80 -28.85
CA ASN A 127 5.92 3.67 -29.04
C ASN A 127 5.31 2.37 -28.49
N ASP A 128 4.71 2.44 -27.30
CA ASP A 128 4.10 1.31 -26.60
C ASP A 128 3.01 1.81 -25.64
N LYS A 129 1.75 1.62 -26.04
CA LYS A 129 0.57 1.92 -25.21
C LYS A 129 0.21 0.79 -24.24
N GLU A 130 0.79 -0.39 -24.42
CA GLU A 130 0.45 -1.59 -23.68
C GLU A 130 1.26 -1.70 -22.39
N ASN A 131 2.35 -0.96 -22.25
CA ASN A 131 3.21 -1.04 -21.08
C ASN A 131 3.64 0.34 -20.53
N ILE A 132 3.77 0.40 -19.22
CA ILE A 132 4.56 1.43 -18.52
C ILE A 132 5.87 0.79 -18.05
N TYR A 133 6.97 1.54 -18.18
CA TYR A 133 8.32 1.09 -17.87
C TYR A 133 8.79 1.76 -16.58
N VAL A 134 9.47 1.00 -15.73
CA VAL A 134 9.94 1.47 -14.43
C VAL A 134 11.37 0.98 -14.20
N GLU A 135 12.20 1.86 -13.67
CA GLU A 135 13.56 1.57 -13.24
C GLU A 135 13.72 1.82 -11.74
N ILE A 136 14.32 0.86 -11.04
CA ILE A 136 14.53 0.87 -9.58
C ILE A 136 15.98 0.49 -9.27
N THR A 137 16.58 1.15 -8.29
CA THR A 137 17.94 0.87 -7.84
C THR A 137 18.01 -0.37 -6.95
N SER A 138 19.20 -1.00 -6.91
CA SER A 138 19.47 -2.14 -6.02
C SER A 138 19.20 -1.86 -4.56
N GLN A 139 19.55 -0.67 -4.09
CA GLN A 139 19.27 -0.22 -2.74
C GLN A 139 17.79 -0.25 -2.34
N ILE A 140 16.88 -0.26 -3.31
CA ILE A 140 15.43 -0.29 -3.08
C ILE A 140 14.86 -1.67 -3.36
N TYR A 141 15.16 -2.26 -4.52
CA TYR A 141 14.57 -3.57 -4.84
C TYR A 141 15.07 -4.66 -3.89
N GLU A 142 16.30 -4.55 -3.35
CA GLU A 142 16.83 -5.49 -2.36
C GLU A 142 16.04 -5.42 -1.04
N GLU A 143 15.60 -4.22 -0.63
CA GLU A 143 14.69 -4.04 0.50
C GLU A 143 13.27 -4.59 0.20
N MET A 144 12.92 -4.75 -1.08
CA MET A 144 11.64 -5.32 -1.53
C MET A 144 11.68 -6.85 -1.71
N VAL A 145 12.86 -7.49 -1.69
CA VAL A 145 13.04 -8.95 -1.90
C VAL A 145 12.16 -9.76 -0.94
N PRO A 146 11.67 -10.94 -1.34
CA PRO A 146 10.95 -11.86 -0.48
C PRO A 146 11.72 -12.19 0.82
N ILE A 147 11.19 -11.72 1.94
CA ILE A 147 11.60 -12.04 3.32
C ILE A 147 10.41 -12.73 4.01
N GLU A 148 10.69 -13.52 5.06
CA GLU A 148 9.77 -14.36 5.84
C GLU A 148 8.44 -13.72 6.32
N SER A 149 8.25 -12.39 6.18
CA SER A 149 7.01 -11.72 6.59
C SER A 149 6.40 -10.83 5.50
N TYR A 150 5.17 -11.19 5.09
CA TYR A 150 4.37 -10.44 4.13
C TYR A 150 3.14 -9.80 4.79
N CYS A 151 2.80 -8.61 4.31
CA CYS A 151 1.48 -8.03 4.44
C CYS A 151 0.64 -8.45 3.23
N ILE A 152 -0.43 -9.22 3.46
CA ILE A 152 -1.34 -9.66 2.41
C ILE A 152 -2.44 -8.61 2.21
N LEU A 153 -2.48 -8.04 1.02
CA LEU A 153 -3.43 -7.02 0.63
C LEU A 153 -4.46 -7.57 -0.35
N ASP A 154 -5.66 -7.01 -0.28
CA ASP A 154 -6.75 -7.34 -1.18
C ASP A 154 -7.00 -6.16 -2.11
N LEU A 155 -6.75 -6.34 -3.41
CA LEU A 155 -6.89 -5.25 -4.38
C LEU A 155 -8.33 -4.77 -4.51
N LYS A 156 -9.32 -5.64 -4.29
CA LYS A 156 -10.74 -5.24 -4.32
C LYS A 156 -11.03 -4.28 -3.16
N LEU A 157 -10.59 -4.61 -1.94
CA LEU A 157 -10.71 -3.69 -0.80
C LEU A 157 -9.99 -2.37 -1.03
N ILE A 158 -8.73 -2.41 -1.46
CA ILE A 158 -7.93 -1.20 -1.75
C ILE A 158 -8.65 -0.34 -2.79
N SER A 159 -9.24 -0.96 -3.82
CA SER A 159 -9.99 -0.25 -4.85
C SER A 159 -11.21 0.50 -4.31
N ASP A 160 -11.86 -0.04 -3.29
CA ASP A 160 -13.12 0.51 -2.74
C ASP A 160 -12.90 1.52 -1.60
N PHE A 161 -11.67 1.71 -1.09
CA PHE A 161 -11.39 2.80 -0.14
C PHE A 161 -11.52 4.19 -0.78
N ASN A 162 -11.75 5.24 -0.01
CA ASN A 162 -11.99 6.58 -0.57
C ASN A 162 -10.75 7.47 -0.52
N SER A 163 -9.75 7.13 0.30
CA SER A 163 -8.54 7.94 0.45
C SER A 163 -7.26 7.09 0.47
N GLY A 164 -6.14 7.69 0.07
CA GLY A 164 -4.82 7.07 0.21
C GLY A 164 -4.43 6.86 1.68
N ASN A 165 -4.88 7.73 2.58
CA ASN A 165 -4.70 7.57 4.03
C ASN A 165 -5.40 6.30 4.54
N THR A 166 -6.62 6.01 4.06
CA THR A 166 -7.33 4.77 4.41
C THR A 166 -6.56 3.55 3.91
N VAL A 167 -6.10 3.56 2.66
CA VAL A 167 -5.27 2.47 2.10
C VAL A 167 -4.03 2.25 2.97
N ARG A 168 -3.32 3.32 3.32
CA ARG A 168 -2.10 3.25 4.12
C ARG A 168 -2.34 2.74 5.54
N LEU A 169 -3.38 3.24 6.21
CA LEU A 169 -3.75 2.75 7.54
C LEU A 169 -4.17 1.28 7.51
N TYR A 170 -4.94 0.87 6.50
CA TYR A 170 -5.29 -0.53 6.29
C TYR A 170 -4.03 -1.40 6.17
N GLU A 171 -3.07 -1.02 5.33
CA GLU A 171 -1.78 -1.75 5.19
C GLU A 171 -1.01 -1.86 6.51
N ILE A 172 -0.94 -0.76 7.28
CA ILE A 172 -0.28 -0.75 8.59
C ILE A 172 -0.99 -1.74 9.53
N PHE A 173 -2.32 -1.68 9.64
CA PHE A 173 -3.06 -2.58 10.52
C PHE A 173 -3.00 -4.04 10.04
N LYS A 174 -3.06 -4.30 8.74
CA LYS A 174 -2.87 -5.64 8.18
C LYS A 174 -1.50 -6.22 8.51
N SER A 175 -0.45 -5.38 8.44
CA SER A 175 0.92 -5.74 8.83
C SER A 175 1.04 -6.12 10.31
N TYR A 176 0.06 -5.79 11.15
CA TYR A 176 0.01 -6.11 12.57
C TYR A 176 -1.11 -7.07 12.96
N ALA A 177 -1.92 -7.55 12.00
CA ALA A 177 -3.10 -8.36 12.29
C ALA A 177 -2.80 -9.67 13.03
N PHE A 178 -1.56 -10.17 12.95
CA PHE A 178 -1.13 -11.35 13.72
C PHE A 178 -0.96 -11.07 15.22
N ARG A 179 -0.63 -9.83 15.62
CA ARG A 179 -0.43 -9.45 17.02
C ARG A 179 -1.73 -9.18 17.76
N LYS A 180 -2.82 -8.90 17.03
CA LYS A 180 -4.15 -8.49 17.53
C LYS A 180 -4.19 -7.19 18.34
N LYS A 181 -3.13 -6.84 19.06
CA LYS A 181 -2.99 -5.59 19.80
C LYS A 181 -1.63 -4.97 19.49
N ILE A 182 -1.63 -3.68 19.24
CA ILE A 182 -0.40 -2.90 19.05
C ILE A 182 -0.55 -1.54 19.71
N THR A 183 0.57 -0.96 20.10
CA THR A 183 0.65 0.43 20.56
C THR A 183 1.58 1.18 19.62
N LEU A 184 1.11 2.33 19.12
CA LEU A 184 1.91 3.24 18.31
C LEU A 184 1.84 4.63 18.93
N SER A 185 2.98 5.33 18.99
CA SER A 185 2.98 6.74 19.35
C SER A 185 2.37 7.57 18.21
N PHE A 186 1.77 8.70 18.56
CA PHE A 186 1.19 9.64 17.61
C PHE A 186 2.22 10.10 16.56
N THR A 187 3.45 10.40 17.00
CA THR A 187 4.57 10.76 16.11
C THR A 187 4.90 9.62 15.15
N SER A 188 5.01 8.37 15.63
CA SER A 188 5.32 7.23 14.75
C SER A 188 4.21 6.99 13.73
N LEU A 189 2.93 7.07 14.13
CA LEU A 189 1.82 6.89 13.21
C LEU A 189 1.76 7.97 12.12
N ARG A 190 2.02 9.24 12.47
CA ARG A 190 2.12 10.34 11.49
C ARG A 190 3.24 10.10 10.48
N LYS A 191 4.42 9.70 10.95
CA LYS A 191 5.56 9.37 10.09
C LYS A 191 5.25 8.20 9.13
N LYS A 192 4.61 7.13 9.61
CA LYS A 192 4.20 5.99 8.76
C LYS A 192 3.16 6.35 7.68
N LEU A 193 2.40 7.43 7.90
CA LEU A 193 1.46 8.00 6.94
C LEU A 193 2.11 9.00 5.97
N GLY A 194 3.37 9.36 6.19
CA GLY A 194 4.11 10.33 5.40
C GLY A 194 3.81 11.78 5.73
N PHE A 195 3.49 12.06 6.99
CA PHE A 195 3.34 13.42 7.52
C PHE A 195 4.61 13.83 8.28
N PHE A 196 5.72 13.97 7.54
CA PHE A 196 7.03 14.39 8.08
C PHE A 196 7.17 15.90 8.19
N GLU A 197 6.58 16.64 7.25
CA GLU A 197 6.68 18.09 7.18
C GLU A 197 5.83 18.76 8.27
N GLU A 198 6.36 19.84 8.83
CA GLU A 198 5.64 20.74 9.74
C GLU A 198 4.36 21.27 9.05
N GLY A 199 3.29 21.46 9.82
CA GLY A 199 1.98 21.92 9.38
C GLY A 199 0.97 20.83 9.03
N SER A 200 1.39 19.58 8.76
CA SER A 200 0.46 18.50 8.42
C SER A 200 -0.01 17.68 9.63
N TYR A 201 -1.22 17.99 10.11
CA TYR A 201 -1.90 17.25 11.20
C TYR A 201 -1.08 17.17 12.50
N GLU A 202 -0.48 18.28 12.91
CA GLU A 202 0.42 18.31 14.08
C GLU A 202 -0.25 17.99 15.40
N GLU A 203 -1.52 18.36 15.52
CA GLU A 203 -2.29 18.08 16.72
C GLU A 203 -3.09 16.79 16.58
N TRP A 204 -3.10 16.00 17.66
CA TRP A 204 -3.91 14.78 17.75
C TRP A 204 -5.38 15.03 17.40
N LYS A 205 -5.95 16.17 17.84
CA LYS A 205 -7.35 16.52 17.59
C LYS A 205 -7.65 16.56 16.08
N HIS A 206 -6.81 17.24 15.31
CA HIS A 206 -6.96 17.39 13.87
C HIS A 206 -6.66 16.08 13.14
N PHE A 207 -5.57 15.41 13.49
CA PHE A 207 -5.21 14.09 12.93
C PHE A 207 -6.34 13.07 13.14
N ASN A 208 -6.85 12.95 14.37
CA ASN A 208 -7.88 11.98 14.69
C ASN A 208 -9.19 12.28 13.96
N ALA A 209 -9.62 13.55 13.91
CA ALA A 209 -10.87 13.94 13.27
C ALA A 209 -10.85 13.78 11.75
N GLN A 210 -9.73 14.09 11.09
CA GLN A 210 -9.65 14.18 9.63
C GLN A 210 -8.99 12.96 8.97
N VAL A 211 -8.19 12.18 9.71
CA VAL A 211 -7.42 11.06 9.16
C VAL A 211 -7.83 9.74 9.80
N LEU A 212 -7.56 9.57 11.10
CA LEU A 212 -7.69 8.25 11.73
C LEU A 212 -9.14 7.79 11.87
N LYS A 213 -10.04 8.63 12.42
CA LYS A 213 -11.44 8.26 12.64
C LYS A 213 -12.18 7.98 11.33
N PRO A 214 -12.06 8.82 10.26
CA PRO A 214 -12.67 8.52 8.97
C PRO A 214 -12.13 7.22 8.35
N ALA A 215 -10.82 6.99 8.39
CA ALA A 215 -10.21 5.78 7.85
C ALA A 215 -10.64 4.51 8.59
N VAL A 216 -10.67 4.53 9.94
CA VAL A 216 -11.14 3.39 10.74
C VAL A 216 -12.62 3.12 10.50
N LYS A 217 -13.47 4.16 10.41
CA LYS A 217 -14.88 4.01 10.04
C LYS A 217 -15.01 3.35 8.68
N GLU A 218 -14.18 3.74 7.73
CA GLU A 218 -14.20 3.19 6.39
C GLU A 218 -13.72 1.73 6.33
N ILE A 219 -12.62 1.39 7.01
CA ILE A 219 -12.10 0.02 7.11
C ILE A 219 -13.14 -0.91 7.75
N ASN A 220 -13.82 -0.43 8.78
CA ASN A 220 -14.81 -1.20 9.51
C ASN A 220 -16.20 -1.17 8.87
N ASN A 221 -16.41 -0.45 7.75
CA ASN A 221 -17.74 -0.20 7.21
C ASN A 221 -18.49 -1.53 6.93
N LYS A 222 -19.63 -1.71 7.59
CA LYS A 222 -20.50 -2.90 7.45
C LYS A 222 -21.69 -2.66 6.53
N ASP A 223 -22.04 -1.40 6.26
CA ASP A 223 -23.27 -1.02 5.56
C ASP A 223 -23.11 -1.04 4.04
N ASP A 224 -21.87 -1.01 3.55
CA ASP A 224 -21.54 -1.25 2.16
C ASP A 224 -21.47 -2.76 1.91
N LYS A 225 -22.53 -3.33 1.30
CA LYS A 225 -22.64 -4.76 0.99
C LYS A 225 -21.44 -5.31 0.22
N ASN A 226 -20.75 -4.50 -0.58
CA ASN A 226 -19.53 -4.94 -1.25
C ASN A 226 -18.38 -5.05 -0.23
N LYS A 227 -18.17 -4.03 0.60
CA LYS A 227 -17.10 -4.05 1.63
C LYS A 227 -17.35 -5.11 2.70
N GLU A 228 -18.59 -5.37 3.07
CA GLU A 228 -18.97 -6.41 4.03
C GLU A 228 -18.48 -7.80 3.58
N LEU A 229 -18.59 -8.11 2.29
CA LEU A 229 -18.16 -9.39 1.71
C LEU A 229 -16.63 -9.54 1.64
N PHE A 230 -15.90 -8.44 1.47
CA PHE A 230 -14.44 -8.48 1.27
C PHE A 230 -13.64 -8.11 2.52
N ARG A 231 -14.26 -7.50 3.55
CA ARG A 231 -13.57 -7.08 4.78
C ARG A 231 -12.85 -8.26 5.41
N ASP A 232 -11.60 -8.03 5.80
CA ASP A 232 -10.76 -9.07 6.40
C ASP A 232 -10.11 -8.66 7.73
N ILE A 233 -10.28 -7.41 8.14
CA ILE A 233 -9.97 -6.92 9.49
C ILE A 233 -11.01 -5.92 9.99
N GLU A 234 -11.12 -5.81 11.31
CA GLU A 234 -11.73 -4.69 12.02
C GLU A 234 -10.69 -4.07 12.95
N VAL A 235 -10.75 -2.74 13.10
CA VAL A 235 -9.78 -1.98 13.89
C VAL A 235 -10.50 -1.11 14.91
N PHE A 236 -10.08 -1.21 16.16
CA PHE A 236 -10.53 -0.37 17.26
C PHE A 236 -9.34 0.35 17.86
N TYR A 237 -9.53 1.56 18.38
CA TYR A 237 -8.44 2.30 18.99
C TYR A 237 -8.90 3.14 20.16
N GLU A 238 -7.98 3.34 21.09
CA GLU A 238 -8.14 4.21 22.24
C GLU A 238 -6.85 5.00 22.46
N LYS A 239 -6.99 6.24 22.95
CA LYS A 239 -5.86 7.08 23.34
C LYS A 239 -6.20 7.75 24.65
N LYS A 240 -5.40 7.50 25.68
CA LYS A 240 -5.54 8.17 26.98
C LYS A 240 -5.22 9.67 26.81
N ARG A 241 -6.01 10.54 27.45
CA ARG A 241 -5.75 11.99 27.47
C ARG A 241 -4.34 12.26 28.00
N GLY A 242 -3.58 13.11 27.31
CA GLY A 242 -2.19 13.44 27.64
C GLY A 242 -1.14 12.41 27.21
N SER A 243 -1.54 11.17 26.89
CA SER A 243 -0.59 10.16 26.37
C SER A 243 -0.19 10.47 24.93
N GLN A 244 1.03 10.13 24.52
CA GLN A 244 1.39 10.09 23.10
C GLN A 244 1.01 8.76 22.45
N ASP A 245 0.71 7.75 23.25
CA ASP A 245 0.47 6.39 22.78
C ASP A 245 -1.00 6.14 22.46
N ILE A 246 -1.21 5.44 21.35
CA ILE A 246 -2.51 5.02 20.84
C ILE A 246 -2.50 3.48 20.85
N ASN A 247 -3.44 2.89 21.58
CA ASN A 247 -3.61 1.44 21.60
C ASN A 247 -4.60 1.06 20.51
N PHE A 248 -4.22 0.10 19.67
CA PHE A 248 -5.06 -0.46 18.62
C PHE A 248 -5.36 -1.93 18.93
N THR A 249 -6.60 -2.32 18.70
CA THR A 249 -7.04 -3.71 18.64
C THR A 249 -7.45 -4.04 17.22
N ILE A 250 -6.88 -5.10 16.64
CA ILE A 250 -7.08 -5.56 15.28
C ILE A 250 -7.69 -6.96 15.35
N VAL A 251 -8.88 -7.11 14.80
CA VAL A 251 -9.62 -8.38 14.76
C VAL A 251 -9.63 -8.87 13.33
N LYS A 252 -9.21 -10.11 13.09
CA LYS A 252 -9.36 -10.73 11.77
C LYS A 252 -10.83 -11.06 11.55
N VAL A 253 -11.34 -10.76 10.36
CA VAL A 253 -12.70 -11.10 9.95
C VAL A 253 -12.61 -12.16 8.88
N ASP A 254 -13.26 -13.30 9.12
CA ASP A 254 -13.39 -14.32 8.10
C ASP A 254 -14.39 -13.87 7.04
N PRO A 255 -14.09 -14.08 5.75
CA PRO A 255 -15.01 -13.70 4.68
C PRO A 255 -16.35 -14.42 4.85
N ILE A 256 -17.45 -13.68 4.64
CA ILE A 256 -18.80 -14.24 4.69
C ILE A 256 -19.00 -15.12 3.46
N VAL A 257 -19.03 -16.44 3.65
CA VAL A 257 -19.45 -17.39 2.61
C VAL A 257 -20.98 -17.33 2.52
N LYS A 258 -21.52 -16.64 1.51
CA LYS A 258 -22.96 -16.69 1.23
C LYS A 258 -23.26 -17.95 0.43
N THR A 259 -23.97 -18.89 1.05
CA THR A 259 -24.61 -19.99 0.33
C THR A 259 -25.81 -19.38 -0.39
N ILE A 260 -25.77 -19.30 -1.73
CA ILE A 260 -26.92 -18.85 -2.50
C ILE A 260 -27.90 -20.02 -2.54
N SER A 261 -28.94 -19.98 -1.70
CA SER A 261 -30.08 -20.88 -1.86
C SER A 261 -30.81 -20.47 -3.13
N SER A 262 -30.81 -21.34 -4.13
CA SER A 262 -31.68 -21.20 -5.29
C SER A 262 -33.14 -21.15 -4.84
N LYS A 263 -33.90 -20.19 -5.38
CA LYS A 263 -35.35 -20.19 -5.44
C LYS A 263 -35.76 -20.26 -6.89
#